data_AF-A0A212U5I5-F1
#
_entry.id   AF-A0A212U5I5-F1
#
_cell.length_a   1.000
_cell.length_b   1.000
_cell.length_c   1.000
_cell.angle_alpha   90.00
_cell.angle_beta   90.00
_cell.angle_gamma   90.00
#
_symmetry.space_group_name_H-M   'P 1'
#
loop_
_entity.id
_entity.type
_entity.pdbx_description
1 polymer ?
#
loop_
_entity_poly.entity_id
_entity_poly.type
_entity_poly.pdbx_seq_one_letter_code
_entity_poly.pdbx_strand_id
1 'polypeptide(L)'
;MRRLQEEVSELQDLVRSLSLSVQYGEAEPFEAFLTRHGIAGRRRSALHLTLDAVLARALGQDPHPLSAHALEDLSEFADPLRQAGEPGPVTRGEALRILAQVVGSTELAEEALEAHRARGFALEAHAAL
;
A
#
# COMPACT_ATOMS: atom_id res chain seq x y z
N MET A 1 6.79 4.52 -26.72
CA MET A 1 7.93 4.41 -25.79
C MET A 1 7.47 4.29 -24.34
N ARG A 2 6.74 5.29 -23.79
CA ARG A 2 6.30 5.32 -22.38
C ARG A 2 5.57 4.06 -21.90
N ARG A 3 4.56 3.60 -22.64
CA ARG A 3 3.77 2.39 -22.31
C ARG A 3 4.63 1.12 -22.21
N LEU A 4 5.59 0.94 -23.10
CA LEU A 4 6.47 -0.24 -23.07
C LEU A 4 7.40 -0.20 -21.85
N GLN A 5 7.88 0.99 -21.45
CA GLN A 5 8.70 1.14 -20.25
C GLN A 5 7.90 0.85 -18.98
N GLU A 6 6.62 1.27 -18.93
CA GLU A 6 5.71 0.93 -17.84
C GLU A 6 5.47 -0.58 -17.74
N GLU A 7 5.14 -1.24 -18.86
CA GLU A 7 4.94 -2.70 -18.91
C GLU A 7 6.20 -3.48 -18.49
N VAL A 8 7.39 -3.02 -18.90
CA VAL A 8 8.66 -3.63 -18.48
C VAL A 8 8.92 -3.42 -16.98
N SER A 9 8.63 -2.23 -16.44
CA SER A 9 8.80 -1.95 -15.01
C SER A 9 7.86 -2.82 -14.17
N GLU A 10 6.60 -2.96 -14.57
CA GLU A 10 5.63 -3.82 -13.90
C GLU A 10 6.06 -5.29 -13.91
N LEU A 11 6.57 -5.79 -15.04
CA LEU A 11 7.10 -7.15 -15.14
C LEU A 11 8.33 -7.36 -14.27
N GLN A 12 9.25 -6.40 -14.21
CA GLN A 12 10.44 -6.46 -13.35
C GLN A 12 10.06 -6.50 -11.87
N ASP A 13 9.08 -5.70 -11.46
CA ASP A 13 8.56 -5.68 -10.10
C ASP A 13 7.89 -7.01 -9.73
N LEU A 14 7.09 -7.58 -10.63
CA LEU A 14 6.45 -8.88 -10.44
C LEU A 14 7.48 -9.99 -10.28
N VAL A 15 8.51 -10.04 -11.14
CA VAL A 15 9.59 -11.03 -11.04
C VAL A 15 10.36 -10.88 -9.72
N ARG A 16 10.60 -9.65 -9.27
CA ARG A 16 11.26 -9.39 -7.99
C ARG A 16 10.41 -9.86 -6.81
N SER A 17 9.11 -9.51 -6.78
CA SER A 17 8.21 -9.92 -5.70
C SER A 17 8.02 -11.44 -5.66
N LEU A 18 7.92 -12.10 -6.83
CA LEU A 18 7.93 -13.56 -6.94
C LEU A 18 9.21 -14.17 -6.37
N SER A 19 10.37 -13.62 -6.73
CA SER A 19 11.66 -14.10 -6.21
C SER A 19 11.75 -13.98 -4.69
N LEU A 20 11.29 -12.86 -4.13
CA LEU A 20 11.23 -12.64 -2.68
C LEU A 20 10.25 -13.61 -2.01
N SER A 21 9.05 -13.79 -2.54
CA SER A 21 8.05 -14.71 -1.97
C SER A 21 8.47 -16.19 -2.03
N VAL A 22 9.21 -16.60 -3.07
CA VAL A 22 9.73 -17.98 -3.18
C VAL A 22 10.93 -18.19 -2.26
N GLN A 23 11.80 -17.18 -2.09
CA GLN A 23 12.98 -17.27 -1.23
C GLN A 23 12.67 -17.07 0.26
N TYR A 24 11.61 -16.32 0.59
CA TYR A 24 11.29 -15.85 1.95
C TYR A 24 9.80 -16.03 2.30
N GLY A 25 9.16 -17.10 1.82
CA GLY A 25 7.69 -17.26 1.81
C GLY A 25 6.96 -17.00 3.13
N GLU A 26 7.52 -17.39 4.28
CA GLU A 26 6.95 -17.05 5.60
C GLU A 26 7.56 -15.79 6.22
N ALA A 27 8.70 -15.32 5.73
CA ALA A 27 9.43 -14.18 6.26
C ALA A 27 9.00 -12.83 5.66
N GLU A 28 8.37 -12.80 4.48
CA GLU A 28 7.87 -11.58 3.82
C GLU A 28 6.37 -11.69 3.48
N PRO A 29 5.47 -11.72 4.48
CA PRO A 29 4.04 -11.96 4.29
C PRO A 29 3.36 -10.93 3.38
N PHE A 30 3.80 -9.66 3.44
CA PHE A 30 3.26 -8.62 2.59
C PHE A 30 3.70 -8.75 1.13
N GLU A 31 4.93 -9.15 0.84
CA GLU A 31 5.36 -9.43 -0.53
C GLU A 31 4.62 -10.63 -1.13
N ALA A 32 4.36 -11.66 -0.31
CA ALA A 32 3.56 -12.80 -0.70
C ALA A 32 2.12 -12.38 -1.06
N PHE A 33 1.50 -11.49 -0.26
CA PHE A 33 0.21 -10.89 -0.57
C PHE A 33 0.23 -10.14 -1.91
N LEU A 34 1.19 -9.22 -2.10
CA LEU A 34 1.29 -8.44 -3.34
C LEU A 34 1.42 -9.34 -4.57
N THR A 35 2.27 -10.36 -4.49
CA THR A 35 2.46 -11.34 -5.57
C THR A 35 1.19 -12.15 -5.84
N ARG A 36 0.54 -12.70 -4.79
CA ARG A 36 -0.67 -13.53 -4.90
C ARG A 36 -1.80 -12.79 -5.61
N HIS A 37 -1.91 -11.48 -5.39
CA HIS A 37 -2.98 -10.65 -5.95
C HIS A 37 -2.54 -9.82 -7.16
N GLY A 38 -1.33 -10.04 -7.68
CA GLY A 38 -0.83 -9.31 -8.85
C GLY A 38 -0.72 -7.79 -8.64
N ILE A 39 -0.47 -7.35 -7.41
CA ILE A 39 -0.31 -5.93 -7.06
C ILE A 39 1.16 -5.53 -7.31
N ALA A 40 1.38 -4.77 -8.37
CA ALA A 40 2.70 -4.30 -8.80
C ALA A 40 2.65 -2.85 -9.29
N GLY A 41 3.82 -2.30 -9.65
CA GLY A 41 3.96 -0.98 -10.26
C GLY A 41 3.25 0.13 -9.48
N ARG A 42 2.46 0.95 -10.19
CA ARG A 42 1.76 2.10 -9.60
C ARG A 42 0.80 1.72 -8.47
N ARG A 43 0.06 0.61 -8.60
CA ARG A 43 -0.87 0.16 -7.55
C ARG A 43 -0.15 -0.22 -6.27
N ARG A 44 1.00 -0.89 -6.39
CA ARG A 44 1.87 -1.20 -5.25
C ARG A 44 2.38 0.07 -4.58
N SER A 45 2.86 1.03 -5.35
CA SER A 45 3.33 2.32 -4.83
C SER A 45 2.23 3.09 -4.10
N ALA A 46 1.03 3.16 -4.68
CA ALA A 46 -0.11 3.78 -4.04
C ALA A 46 -0.48 3.08 -2.73
N LEU A 47 -0.50 1.73 -2.71
CA LEU A 47 -0.81 0.97 -1.50
C LEU A 47 0.19 1.23 -0.37
N HIS A 48 1.49 1.28 -0.67
CA HIS A 48 2.51 1.63 0.32
C HIS A 48 2.28 3.03 0.90
N LEU A 49 2.13 4.04 0.03
CA LEU A 49 1.95 5.43 0.47
C LEU A 49 0.66 5.61 1.29
N THR A 50 -0.42 4.94 0.88
CA THR A 50 -1.68 4.92 1.63
C THR A 50 -1.51 4.26 3.00
N LEU A 51 -0.83 3.11 3.09
CA LEU A 51 -0.56 2.44 4.36
C LEU A 51 0.27 3.33 5.29
N ASP A 52 1.34 3.92 4.79
CA ASP A 52 2.22 4.79 5.58
C ASP A 52 1.45 5.98 6.17
N ALA A 53 0.63 6.63 5.34
CA ALA A 53 -0.16 7.78 5.78
C ALA A 53 -1.26 7.40 6.79
N VAL A 54 -1.96 6.28 6.57
CA VAL A 54 -2.98 5.77 7.50
C VAL A 54 -2.37 5.36 8.84
N LEU A 55 -1.22 4.69 8.84
CA LEU A 55 -0.55 4.27 10.07
C LEU A 55 0.03 5.46 10.84
N ALA A 56 0.54 6.49 10.15
CA ALA A 56 0.93 7.74 10.79
C ALA A 56 -0.28 8.39 11.50
N ARG A 57 -1.42 8.51 10.81
CA ARG A 57 -2.66 9.04 11.38
C ARG A 57 -3.14 8.24 12.59
N ALA A 58 -3.03 6.91 12.55
CA ALA A 58 -3.42 6.05 13.68
C ALA A 58 -2.61 6.38 14.95
N LEU A 59 -1.35 6.78 14.79
CA LEU A 59 -0.49 7.25 15.88
C LEU A 59 -0.72 8.73 16.25
N GLY A 60 -1.68 9.41 15.64
CA GLY A 60 -1.90 10.85 15.80
C GLY A 60 -0.80 11.71 15.19
N GLN A 61 -0.02 11.15 14.26
CA GLN A 61 1.02 11.87 13.52
C GLN A 61 0.44 12.44 12.24
N ASP A 62 0.97 13.59 11.80
CA ASP A 62 0.60 14.15 10.53
C ASP A 62 1.22 13.32 9.38
N PRO A 63 0.41 12.85 8.41
CA PRO A 63 0.92 12.15 7.25
C PRO A 63 1.84 13.06 6.43
N HIS A 64 2.89 12.48 5.87
CA HIS A 64 3.86 13.24 5.08
C HIS A 64 3.21 13.71 3.77
N PRO A 65 3.33 15.01 3.41
CA PRO A 65 2.74 15.52 2.19
C PRO A 65 3.41 14.89 0.97
N LEU A 66 2.59 14.38 0.06
CA LEU A 66 3.06 13.86 -1.22
C LEU A 66 3.51 15.01 -2.12
N SER A 67 4.58 14.79 -2.88
CA SER A 67 5.00 15.76 -3.89
C SER A 67 3.97 15.82 -5.03
N ALA A 68 3.87 16.98 -5.68
CA ALA A 68 2.98 17.15 -6.84
C ALA A 68 3.27 16.13 -7.95
N HIS A 69 4.54 15.79 -8.15
CA HIS A 69 4.96 14.80 -9.13
C HIS A 69 4.49 13.38 -8.76
N ALA A 70 4.60 12.98 -7.48
CA ALA A 70 4.10 11.68 -7.03
C ALA A 70 2.58 11.54 -7.19
N LEU A 71 1.83 12.63 -6.96
CA LEU A 71 0.39 12.66 -7.17
C LEU A 71 0.02 12.59 -8.66
N GLU A 72 0.80 13.22 -9.54
CA GLU A 72 0.60 13.13 -10.99
C GLU A 72 0.86 11.70 -11.50
N ASP A 73 1.97 11.10 -11.08
CA ASP A 73 2.37 9.74 -11.45
C ASP A 73 1.37 8.68 -10.94
N LEU A 74 0.68 8.94 -9.83
CA LEU A 74 -0.31 8.06 -9.21
C LEU A 74 -1.74 8.62 -9.33
N SER A 75 -2.01 9.39 -10.38
CA SER A 75 -3.30 10.09 -10.56
C SER A 75 -4.53 9.16 -10.53
N GLU A 76 -4.39 7.90 -10.95
CA GLU A 76 -5.46 6.88 -10.85
C GLU A 76 -5.83 6.53 -9.40
N PHE A 77 -4.95 6.85 -8.43
CA PHE A 77 -5.12 6.65 -6.99
C PHE A 77 -5.17 7.97 -6.21
N ALA A 78 -5.42 9.10 -6.87
CA ALA A 78 -5.38 10.42 -6.23
C ALA A 78 -6.35 10.53 -5.04
N ASP A 79 -7.57 9.99 -5.17
CA ASP A 79 -8.58 10.05 -4.11
C ASP A 79 -8.20 9.29 -2.84
N PRO A 80 -7.82 8.00 -2.87
CA PRO A 80 -7.36 7.32 -1.67
C PRO A 80 -6.10 7.93 -1.07
N LEU A 81 -5.16 8.42 -1.89
CA LEU A 81 -3.96 9.10 -1.39
C LEU A 81 -4.30 10.41 -0.68
N ARG A 82 -5.23 11.20 -1.22
CA ARG A 82 -5.71 12.43 -0.58
C ARG A 82 -6.40 12.14 0.75
N GLN A 83 -7.30 11.15 0.78
CA GLN A 83 -8.00 10.74 2.01
C GLN A 83 -7.02 10.22 3.07
N ALA A 84 -6.02 9.43 2.67
CA ALA A 84 -5.00 8.95 3.58
C ALA A 84 -4.16 10.10 4.19
N GLY A 85 -3.98 11.19 3.43
CA GLY A 85 -3.29 12.40 3.84
C GLY A 85 -4.12 13.41 4.64
N GLU A 86 -5.39 13.13 4.96
CA GLU A 86 -6.20 14.03 5.77
C GLU A 86 -5.66 14.13 7.21
N PRO A 87 -5.68 15.33 7.84
CA PRO A 87 -5.15 15.49 9.19
C PRO A 87 -6.04 14.80 10.24
N GLY A 88 -5.42 14.41 11.36
CA GLY A 88 -6.11 13.82 12.51
C GLY A 88 -6.21 12.29 12.48
N PRO A 89 -6.68 11.69 13.60
CA PRO A 89 -6.69 10.25 13.75
C PRO A 89 -7.63 9.57 12.74
N VAL A 90 -7.30 8.34 12.38
CA VAL A 90 -8.08 7.50 11.47
C VAL A 90 -8.59 6.29 12.24
N THR A 91 -9.84 5.90 11.98
CA THR A 91 -10.41 4.65 12.55
C THR A 91 -10.08 3.45 11.66
N ARG A 92 -10.05 2.21 12.20
CA ARG A 92 -9.92 1.00 11.36
C ARG A 92 -10.89 0.97 10.18
N GLY A 93 -12.16 1.30 10.41
CA GLY A 93 -13.17 1.29 9.35
C GLY A 93 -12.88 2.30 8.25
N GLU A 94 -12.34 3.46 8.61
CA GLU A 94 -11.90 4.47 7.65
C GLU A 94 -10.65 4.03 6.88
N ALA A 95 -9.64 3.52 7.59
CA ALA A 95 -8.43 2.95 7.01
C ALA A 95 -8.76 1.89 5.95
N LEU A 96 -9.62 0.93 6.27
CA LEU A 96 -10.01 -0.15 5.36
C LEU A 96 -10.75 0.37 4.12
N ARG A 97 -11.62 1.38 4.28
CA ARG A 97 -12.33 1.99 3.15
C ARG A 97 -11.37 2.73 2.21
N ILE A 98 -10.35 3.40 2.76
CA ILE A 98 -9.33 4.09 1.96
C ILE A 98 -8.47 3.05 1.21
N LEU A 99 -7.97 2.03 1.92
CA LEU A 99 -7.17 0.96 1.32
C LEU A 99 -7.94 0.18 0.24
N ALA A 100 -9.24 -0.08 0.46
CA ALA A 100 -10.10 -0.77 -0.49
C ALA A 100 -10.21 -0.05 -1.84
N GLN A 101 -10.10 1.29 -1.87
CA GLN A 101 -10.08 2.05 -3.13
C GLN A 101 -8.79 1.79 -3.94
N VAL A 102 -7.71 1.34 -3.31
CA VAL A 102 -6.44 0.98 -3.98
C VAL A 102 -6.44 -0.47 -4.43
N VAL A 103 -6.84 -1.40 -3.55
CA VAL A 103 -6.77 -2.85 -3.82
C VAL A 103 -8.05 -3.44 -4.42
N GLY A 104 -9.13 -2.67 -4.47
CA GLY A 104 -10.37 -3.00 -5.17
C GLY A 104 -11.47 -3.68 -4.34
N SER A 105 -11.22 -4.00 -3.07
CA SER A 105 -12.24 -4.54 -2.15
C SER A 105 -11.85 -4.36 -0.68
N THR A 106 -12.85 -4.42 0.21
CA THR A 106 -12.61 -4.34 1.66
C THR A 106 -11.93 -5.60 2.18
N GLU A 107 -12.25 -6.77 1.64
CA GLU A 107 -11.64 -8.05 1.99
C GLU A 107 -10.14 -8.03 1.67
N LEU A 108 -9.75 -7.57 0.48
CA LEU A 108 -8.33 -7.42 0.13
C LEU A 108 -7.64 -6.33 0.96
N ALA A 109 -8.36 -5.30 1.40
CA ALA A 109 -7.80 -4.27 2.26
C ALA A 109 -7.47 -4.81 3.65
N GLU A 110 -8.34 -5.66 4.20
CA GLU A 110 -8.07 -6.35 5.46
C GLU A 110 -6.89 -7.31 5.34
N GLU A 111 -6.84 -8.12 4.27
CA GLU A 111 -5.71 -9.02 4.02
C GLU A 111 -4.40 -8.25 3.81
N ALA A 112 -4.43 -7.12 3.09
CA ALA A 112 -3.27 -6.24 2.91
C ALA A 112 -2.76 -5.69 4.25
N LEU A 113 -3.67 -5.19 5.10
CA LEU A 113 -3.32 -4.62 6.39
C LEU A 113 -2.73 -5.69 7.32
N GLU A 114 -3.32 -6.87 7.34
CA GLU A 114 -2.84 -8.00 8.14
C GLU A 114 -1.49 -8.53 7.65
N ALA A 115 -1.32 -8.67 6.33
CA ALA A 115 -0.05 -9.05 5.74
C ALA A 115 1.05 -8.02 6.02
N HIS A 116 0.69 -6.73 6.03
CA HIS A 116 1.59 -5.64 6.43
C HIS A 116 1.97 -5.73 7.92
N ARG A 117 0.99 -5.96 8.80
CA ARG A 117 1.20 -6.15 10.24
C ARG A 117 2.09 -7.34 10.54
N ALA A 118 1.89 -8.46 9.83
CA ALA A 118 2.65 -9.69 10.00
C ALA A 118 4.14 -9.55 9.66
N ARG A 119 4.56 -8.49 8.95
CA ARG A 119 5.98 -8.15 8.76
C ARG A 119 6.68 -7.74 10.07
N GLY A 120 5.92 -7.38 11.10
CA GLY A 120 6.45 -6.96 12.40
C GLY A 120 6.83 -5.49 12.50
N PHE A 121 6.57 -4.68 11.48
CA PHE A 121 6.80 -3.23 11.49
C PHE A 121 5.54 -2.45 11.87
N ALA A 122 5.72 -1.26 12.46
CA ALA A 122 4.64 -0.34 12.84
C ALA A 122 3.53 -0.99 13.71
N LEU A 123 3.90 -1.94 14.58
CA LEU A 123 2.96 -2.70 15.41
C LEU A 123 2.09 -1.81 16.31
N GLU A 124 2.66 -0.71 16.83
CA GLU A 124 1.94 0.27 17.63
C GLU A 124 0.84 0.97 16.80
N ALA A 125 1.16 1.33 15.54
CA ALA A 125 0.18 1.95 14.65
C ALA A 125 -0.93 0.98 14.27
N HIS A 126 -0.60 -0.29 14.01
CA HIS A 126 -1.59 -1.33 13.77
C HIS A 126 -2.48 -1.61 14.98
N ALA A 127 -1.93 -1.53 16.20
CA ALA A 127 -2.70 -1.68 17.43
C ALA A 127 -3.62 -0.47 17.71
N ALA A 128 -3.28 0.69 17.17
CA ALA A 128 -4.07 1.92 17.28
C ALA A 128 -5.22 2.03 16.27
N LEU A 129 -5.26 1.15 15.26
CA LEU A 129 -6.34 1.05 14.26
C LEU A 129 -7.52 0.22 14.78
#